data_AF-A0A553JWN1-F1
#
_entry.id   AF-A0A553JWN1-F1
#
_cell.length_a   1.000
_cell.length_b   1.000
_cell.length_c   1.000
_cell.angle_alpha   90.00
_cell.angle_beta   90.00
_cell.angle_gamma   90.00
#
_symmetry.space_group_name_H-M   'P 1'
#
loop_
_entity.id
_entity.type
_entity.pdbx_description
1 polymer ?
#
loop_
_entity_poly.entity_id
_entity_poly.type
_entity_poly.pdbx_seq_one_letter_code
_entity_poly.pdbx_strand_id
1 'polypeptide(L)'
;MVRNILGGGERDRRRLKKLLTSGRGVIALERAYLLSSDDRRNVARAEHLRNVLRELKQQHDYLPPPRIIVRVDRYRQARHYVTEQLQDWAPGPESAESSHQPVSAFISVIGRHQLTAQMLAQHIAERGQPDHVVVVGRTDLAEAFCDDYSTQRAAAGLLAASIQGPNDMAVRMLEFQSTKASLPDVVRVDDVPGLDELVRLQDEHRRTSVVITTVLDEQGLASLEDAALKLDGGSIRIFVLNESTSGLSEFPMLGTLHTFGLSLGGRRIERTPDPEELFTRDPLVGVPPDVWLRSARLASDAYGISYGPNSWVDDDPEARESNMRALRHVLWYLTSNGFEWVASRDVGIRADPVPPDLLDSFVEKEHENWVQFKRHHRWVGTKAETTDKKARENHLLFPWKDLPEDRRKTARTNTLGSVELVLQVLAVQGIHPVRIAPRRYVRSGEVRLVRTVGDAGESWTTETGQEMQAKPGDHVLSDGTREWTIGPEELAKTYRPVSADIWARTGEVTAQLAYPGETVESREGPQTAEAGQWRVTDDAGNSWLVPADKFEANYRPKPAAQ
;
A
#
# COMPACT_ATOMS: atom_id res chain seq x y z
N MET A 1 -20.43 -13.90 -10.26
CA MET A 1 -20.21 -15.29 -9.80
C MET A 1 -19.59 -16.08 -10.96
N VAL A 2 -18.26 -16.27 -10.97
CA VAL A 2 -17.50 -16.93 -12.06
C VAL A 2 -17.09 -18.34 -11.61
N ARG A 3 -18.05 -19.25 -11.40
CA ARG A 3 -17.74 -20.57 -10.82
C ARG A 3 -17.22 -21.61 -11.82
N ASN A 4 -17.53 -21.48 -13.13
CA ASN A 4 -17.37 -22.57 -14.11
C ASN A 4 -16.62 -22.20 -15.42
N ILE A 5 -15.83 -21.11 -15.46
CA ILE A 5 -15.24 -20.58 -16.74
C ILE A 5 -13.72 -20.35 -16.59
N LEU A 6 -13.00 -21.23 -15.89
CA LEU A 6 -11.60 -20.97 -15.52
C LEU A 6 -10.72 -22.19 -15.79
N GLY A 7 -10.98 -22.94 -16.87
CA GLY A 7 -10.15 -24.06 -17.33
C GLY A 7 -8.93 -23.64 -18.15
N GLY A 8 -8.68 -22.33 -18.31
CA GLY A 8 -7.48 -21.77 -18.94
C GLY A 8 -7.44 -21.81 -20.48
N GLY A 9 -8.36 -22.55 -21.12
CA GLY A 9 -8.41 -22.67 -22.57
C GLY A 9 -8.92 -21.40 -23.28
N GLU A 10 -8.62 -21.29 -24.58
CA GLU A 10 -9.00 -20.15 -25.43
C GLU A 10 -10.52 -19.87 -25.44
N ARG A 11 -11.36 -20.91 -25.35
CA ARG A 11 -12.81 -20.78 -25.24
C ARG A 11 -13.23 -20.09 -23.93
N ASP A 12 -12.59 -20.44 -22.82
CA ASP A 12 -12.86 -19.83 -21.50
C ASP A 12 -12.38 -18.39 -21.47
N ARG A 13 -11.20 -18.11 -22.03
CA ARG A 13 -10.65 -16.76 -22.19
C ARG A 13 -11.62 -15.83 -22.91
N ARG A 14 -12.18 -16.24 -24.06
CA ARG A 14 -13.20 -15.44 -24.80
C ARG A 14 -14.47 -15.22 -23.98
N ARG A 15 -14.92 -16.24 -23.24
CA ARG A 15 -16.12 -16.13 -22.41
C ARG A 15 -15.91 -15.20 -21.22
N LEU A 16 -14.73 -15.22 -20.61
CA LEU A 16 -14.35 -14.27 -19.55
C LEU A 16 -14.30 -12.84 -20.08
N LYS A 17 -13.66 -12.58 -21.24
CA LYS A 17 -13.66 -11.24 -21.84
C LYS A 17 -15.08 -10.69 -21.97
N LYS A 18 -16.01 -11.50 -22.51
CA LYS A 18 -17.43 -11.10 -22.63
C LYS A 18 -18.12 -10.82 -21.29
N LEU A 19 -17.75 -11.53 -20.22
CA LEU A 19 -18.30 -11.31 -18.87
C LEU A 19 -17.70 -10.11 -18.15
N LEU A 20 -16.45 -9.80 -18.44
CA LEU A 20 -15.70 -8.73 -17.79
C LEU A 20 -15.90 -7.37 -18.44
N THR A 21 -16.43 -7.32 -19.67
CA THR A 21 -16.68 -6.08 -20.41
C THR A 21 -18.15 -5.74 -20.54
N SER A 22 -18.47 -4.44 -20.56
CA SER A 22 -19.74 -3.93 -21.10
C SER A 22 -19.74 -3.97 -22.63
N GLY A 23 -20.88 -3.69 -23.26
CA GLY A 23 -21.09 -3.75 -24.73
C GLY A 23 -20.15 -2.89 -25.60
N ARG A 24 -19.25 -2.09 -25.00
CA ARG A 24 -18.22 -1.29 -25.68
C ARG A 24 -16.78 -1.77 -25.41
N GLY A 25 -16.59 -2.95 -24.82
CA GLY A 25 -15.26 -3.50 -24.51
C GLY A 25 -14.58 -2.83 -23.31
N VAL A 26 -15.29 -1.97 -22.57
CA VAL A 26 -14.82 -1.35 -21.32
C VAL A 26 -15.02 -2.32 -20.17
N ILE A 27 -14.02 -2.47 -19.30
CA ILE A 27 -14.11 -3.31 -18.09
C ILE A 27 -15.31 -2.84 -17.26
N ALA A 28 -16.20 -3.78 -16.95
CA ALA A 28 -17.38 -3.60 -16.11
C ALA A 28 -17.26 -4.39 -14.79
N LEU A 29 -16.16 -5.12 -14.60
CA LEU A 29 -15.89 -5.79 -13.34
C LEU A 29 -15.56 -4.75 -12.27
N GLU A 30 -16.32 -4.73 -11.19
CA GLU A 30 -15.95 -3.98 -9.97
C GLU A 30 -15.20 -4.88 -8.98
N ARG A 31 -15.71 -6.11 -8.78
CA ARG A 31 -15.21 -7.04 -7.78
C ARG A 31 -15.46 -8.50 -8.15
N ALA A 32 -14.48 -9.35 -7.90
CA ALA A 32 -14.55 -10.81 -8.05
C ALA A 32 -14.16 -11.50 -6.74
N TYR A 33 -15.01 -12.40 -6.23
CA TYR A 33 -14.71 -13.20 -5.05
C TYR A 33 -14.41 -14.65 -5.43
N LEU A 34 -13.22 -15.12 -5.09
CA LEU A 34 -12.72 -16.48 -5.33
C LEU A 34 -12.63 -17.20 -3.97
N LEU A 35 -13.74 -17.81 -3.55
CA LEU A 35 -13.97 -18.27 -2.17
C LEU A 35 -13.93 -19.80 -1.99
N SER A 36 -13.30 -20.53 -2.93
CA SER A 36 -13.12 -21.99 -2.79
C SER A 36 -12.34 -22.30 -1.51
N SER A 37 -12.56 -23.47 -0.90
CA SER A 37 -11.69 -23.96 0.17
C SER A 37 -10.29 -24.37 -0.33
N ASP A 38 -10.16 -24.61 -1.63
CA ASP A 38 -8.89 -24.83 -2.35
C ASP A 38 -8.25 -23.49 -2.70
N ASP A 39 -7.27 -23.09 -1.90
CA ASP A 39 -6.51 -21.84 -1.98
C ASP A 39 -5.67 -21.75 -3.27
N ARG A 40 -4.97 -22.82 -3.64
CA ARG A 40 -4.19 -22.91 -4.89
C ARG A 40 -5.07 -22.64 -6.11
N ARG A 41 -6.28 -23.19 -6.11
CA ARG A 41 -7.26 -22.94 -7.17
C ARG A 41 -7.74 -21.49 -7.18
N ASN A 42 -7.92 -20.85 -6.03
CA ASN A 42 -8.30 -19.44 -5.99
C ASN A 42 -7.17 -18.56 -6.55
N VAL A 43 -5.91 -18.81 -6.17
CA VAL A 43 -4.74 -18.08 -6.68
C VAL A 43 -4.60 -18.25 -8.19
N ALA A 44 -4.62 -19.47 -8.72
CA ALA A 44 -4.53 -19.72 -10.16
C ALA A 44 -5.65 -19.02 -10.96
N ARG A 45 -6.86 -18.95 -10.37
CA ARG A 45 -8.01 -18.24 -10.96
C ARG A 45 -7.83 -16.72 -10.93
N ALA A 46 -7.25 -16.17 -9.87
CA ALA A 46 -6.94 -14.75 -9.75
C ALA A 46 -5.94 -14.34 -10.82
N GLU A 47 -4.88 -15.13 -10.99
CA GLU A 47 -3.86 -14.93 -12.03
C GLU A 47 -4.45 -14.98 -13.44
N HIS A 48 -5.31 -15.96 -13.70
CA HIS A 48 -6.00 -16.05 -14.98
C HIS A 48 -6.89 -14.82 -15.25
N LEU A 49 -7.66 -14.37 -14.25
CA LEU A 49 -8.47 -13.15 -14.37
C LEU A 49 -7.60 -11.90 -14.61
N ARG A 50 -6.49 -11.76 -13.89
CA ARG A 50 -5.52 -10.67 -14.05
C ARG A 50 -4.97 -10.61 -15.47
N ASN A 51 -4.55 -11.75 -16.01
CA ASN A 51 -4.04 -11.82 -17.39
C ASN A 51 -5.11 -11.42 -18.41
N VAL A 52 -6.36 -11.86 -18.23
CA VAL A 52 -7.46 -11.43 -19.10
C VAL A 52 -7.70 -9.92 -18.99
N LEU A 53 -7.66 -9.35 -17.78
CA LEU A 53 -7.85 -7.91 -17.57
C LEU A 53 -6.75 -7.08 -18.23
N ARG A 54 -5.48 -7.54 -18.21
CA ARG A 54 -4.35 -6.88 -18.91
C ARG A 54 -4.55 -6.78 -20.42
N GLU A 55 -5.32 -7.69 -21.03
CA GLU A 55 -5.62 -7.68 -22.47
C GLU A 55 -6.82 -6.82 -22.86
N LEU A 56 -7.63 -6.42 -21.89
CA LEU A 56 -8.80 -5.59 -22.15
C LEU A 56 -8.39 -4.12 -22.25
N LYS A 57 -9.22 -3.33 -22.93
CA LYS A 57 -9.04 -1.87 -22.95
C LYS A 57 -9.11 -1.39 -21.50
N GLN A 58 -8.01 -0.81 -21.02
CA GLN A 58 -7.90 -0.34 -19.65
C GLN A 58 -9.00 0.68 -19.35
N GLN A 59 -9.49 0.63 -18.11
CA GLN A 59 -10.27 1.74 -17.56
C GLN A 59 -9.39 2.97 -17.49
N HIS A 60 -10.02 4.14 -17.49
CA HIS A 60 -9.31 5.39 -17.31
C HIS A 60 -8.62 5.44 -15.93
N ASP A 61 -7.45 6.06 -15.86
CA ASP A 61 -6.64 6.09 -14.63
C ASP A 61 -7.26 6.86 -13.46
N TYR A 62 -8.31 7.62 -13.72
CA TYR A 62 -9.11 8.31 -12.70
C TYR A 62 -10.20 7.42 -12.09
N LEU A 63 -10.39 6.18 -12.56
CA LEU A 63 -11.28 5.19 -11.95
C LEU A 63 -10.48 4.17 -11.14
N PRO A 64 -11.00 3.66 -10.02
CA PRO A 64 -10.34 2.59 -9.29
C PRO A 64 -10.35 1.28 -10.10
N PRO A 65 -9.30 0.46 -9.99
CA PRO A 65 -9.22 -0.79 -10.73
C PRO A 65 -10.18 -1.82 -10.13
N PRO A 66 -10.56 -2.86 -10.90
CA PRO A 66 -11.34 -3.98 -10.39
C PRO A 66 -10.63 -4.64 -9.20
N ARG A 67 -11.41 -5.12 -8.22
CA ARG A 67 -10.89 -5.91 -7.09
C ARG A 67 -11.03 -7.41 -7.32
N ILE A 68 -9.98 -8.18 -7.09
CA ILE A 68 -10.00 -9.65 -7.07
C ILE A 68 -9.67 -10.10 -5.66
N ILE A 69 -10.67 -10.66 -4.97
CA ILE A 69 -10.57 -11.09 -3.58
C ILE A 69 -10.42 -12.61 -3.55
N VAL A 70 -9.28 -13.06 -3.08
CA VAL A 70 -8.84 -14.46 -3.07
C VAL A 70 -8.97 -15.02 -1.67
N ARG A 71 -9.64 -16.16 -1.49
CA ARG A 71 -9.62 -16.86 -0.21
C ARG A 71 -8.34 -17.66 -0.05
N VAL A 72 -7.55 -17.33 0.97
CA VAL A 72 -6.40 -18.11 1.45
C VAL A 72 -6.52 -18.19 2.96
N ASP A 73 -6.84 -19.37 3.49
CA ASP A 73 -7.14 -19.50 4.91
C ASP A 73 -5.87 -19.39 5.77
N ARG A 74 -4.74 -19.95 5.33
CA ARG A 74 -3.46 -19.93 6.07
C ARG A 74 -2.88 -18.53 6.11
N TYR A 75 -2.66 -17.98 7.30
CA TYR A 75 -2.31 -16.57 7.48
C TYR A 75 -0.94 -16.22 6.88
N ARG A 76 0.10 -17.01 7.17
CA ARG A 76 1.43 -16.78 6.60
C ARG A 76 1.43 -16.83 5.07
N GLN A 77 0.70 -17.78 4.49
CA GLN A 77 0.56 -17.91 3.04
C GLN A 77 -0.23 -16.74 2.44
N ALA A 78 -1.28 -16.28 3.12
CA ALA A 78 -2.02 -15.08 2.73
C ALA A 78 -1.11 -13.85 2.69
N ARG A 79 -0.28 -13.64 3.73
CA ARG A 79 0.70 -12.54 3.81
C ARG A 79 1.75 -12.62 2.71
N HIS A 80 2.28 -13.82 2.45
CA HIS A 80 3.22 -14.04 1.36
C HIS A 80 2.59 -13.67 0.01
N TYR A 81 1.38 -14.15 -0.26
CA TYR A 81 0.69 -13.82 -1.51
C TYR A 81 0.42 -12.31 -1.65
N VAL A 82 -0.01 -11.62 -0.59
CA VAL A 82 -0.13 -10.15 -0.63
C VAL A 82 1.21 -9.48 -1.00
N THR A 83 2.32 -9.98 -0.44
CA THR A 83 3.66 -9.46 -0.72
C THR A 83 4.05 -9.66 -2.19
N GLU A 84 3.82 -10.85 -2.75
CA GLU A 84 4.06 -11.12 -4.18
C GLU A 84 3.24 -10.18 -5.08
N GLN A 85 1.98 -9.92 -4.73
CA GLN A 85 1.12 -9.02 -5.52
C GLN A 85 1.58 -7.56 -5.47
N LEU A 86 2.24 -7.12 -4.39
CA LEU A 86 2.84 -5.79 -4.31
C LEU A 86 4.07 -5.66 -5.23
N GLN A 87 4.83 -6.74 -5.41
CA GLN A 87 5.98 -6.76 -6.32
C GLN A 87 5.55 -6.63 -7.79
N ASP A 88 4.38 -7.18 -8.14
CA ASP A 88 3.79 -7.09 -9.48
C ASP A 88 3.30 -5.67 -9.86
N TRP A 89 3.40 -4.70 -8.96
CA TRP A 89 3.13 -3.29 -9.25
C TRP A 89 4.35 -2.54 -9.78
N ALA A 90 5.56 -3.07 -9.57
CA ALA A 90 6.80 -2.46 -10.06
C ALA A 90 6.80 -2.39 -11.60
N PRO A 91 7.24 -1.27 -12.21
CA PRO A 91 7.49 -1.25 -13.64
C PRO A 91 8.51 -2.35 -13.97
N GLY A 92 8.11 -3.29 -14.83
CA GLY A 92 9.00 -4.35 -15.29
C GLY A 92 10.20 -3.77 -16.04
N PRO A 93 11.36 -4.45 -16.06
CA PRO A 93 12.56 -3.98 -16.76
C PRO A 93 12.39 -3.84 -18.28
N GLU A 94 11.33 -4.42 -18.86
CA GLU A 94 10.98 -4.32 -20.29
C GLU A 94 9.94 -3.22 -20.59
N SER A 95 9.52 -2.45 -19.58
CA SER A 95 8.37 -1.53 -19.70
C SER A 95 8.73 -0.05 -19.81
N ALA A 96 10.00 0.31 -19.99
CA ALA A 96 10.41 1.71 -20.15
C ALA A 96 9.79 2.38 -21.39
N GLU A 97 9.37 1.61 -22.39
CA GLU A 97 8.69 2.13 -23.59
C GLU A 97 7.20 2.45 -23.37
N SER A 98 6.56 1.95 -22.31
CA SER A 98 5.16 2.27 -22.03
C SER A 98 5.04 3.01 -20.69
N SER A 99 4.92 4.33 -20.75
CA SER A 99 4.65 5.21 -19.62
C SER A 99 3.38 4.88 -18.81
N HIS A 100 2.59 3.88 -19.23
CA HIS A 100 1.28 3.52 -18.69
C HIS A 100 1.07 1.99 -18.64
N GLN A 101 1.71 1.27 -17.72
CA GLN A 101 1.11 0.02 -17.22
C GLN A 101 0.49 0.25 -15.84
N PRO A 102 -0.75 0.75 -15.78
CA PRO A 102 -1.47 0.84 -14.53
C PRO A 102 -1.71 -0.54 -13.90
N VAL A 103 -1.92 -0.51 -12.58
CA VAL A 103 -2.44 -1.64 -11.81
C VAL A 103 -3.75 -2.13 -12.44
N SER A 104 -3.69 -3.27 -13.13
CA SER A 104 -4.84 -3.85 -13.88
C SER A 104 -5.97 -4.34 -12.98
N ALA A 105 -5.67 -4.68 -11.72
CA ALA A 105 -6.61 -5.07 -10.69
C ALA A 105 -5.95 -4.93 -9.31
N PHE A 106 -6.75 -4.60 -8.30
CA PHE A 106 -6.37 -4.80 -6.91
C PHE A 106 -6.61 -6.24 -6.51
N ILE A 107 -5.54 -6.99 -6.30
CA ILE A 107 -5.63 -8.35 -5.76
C ILE A 107 -5.43 -8.27 -4.25
N SER A 108 -6.33 -8.92 -3.51
CA SER A 108 -6.23 -9.02 -2.05
C SER A 108 -6.66 -10.40 -1.59
N VAL A 109 -6.29 -10.71 -0.36
CA VAL A 109 -6.64 -11.96 0.31
C VAL A 109 -7.68 -11.71 1.40
N ILE A 110 -8.54 -12.70 1.60
CA ILE A 110 -9.27 -12.91 2.85
C ILE A 110 -9.08 -14.36 3.29
N GLY A 111 -9.19 -14.64 4.58
CA GLY A 111 -9.03 -15.99 5.11
C GLY A 111 -9.79 -16.19 6.41
N ARG A 112 -10.15 -17.43 6.73
CA ARG A 112 -10.83 -17.73 8.00
C ARG A 112 -9.99 -17.32 9.22
N HIS A 113 -8.69 -17.57 9.21
CA HIS A 113 -7.82 -17.17 10.33
C HIS A 113 -7.80 -15.65 10.49
N GLN A 114 -7.59 -14.91 9.40
CA GLN A 114 -7.57 -13.45 9.42
C GLN A 114 -8.90 -12.85 9.89
N LEU A 115 -10.03 -13.28 9.34
CA LEU A 115 -11.33 -12.70 9.69
C LEU A 115 -11.79 -13.09 11.10
N THR A 116 -11.48 -14.30 11.56
CA THR A 116 -11.71 -14.70 12.95
C THR A 116 -10.82 -13.89 13.91
N ALA A 117 -9.54 -13.71 13.59
CA ALA A 117 -8.63 -12.87 14.34
C ALA A 117 -9.12 -11.42 14.44
N GLN A 118 -9.56 -10.84 13.31
CA GLN A 118 -10.11 -9.48 13.26
C GLN A 118 -11.30 -9.31 14.20
N MET A 119 -12.27 -10.22 14.13
CA MET A 119 -13.45 -10.21 15.00
C MET A 119 -13.05 -10.34 16.47
N LEU A 120 -12.17 -11.28 16.80
CA LEU A 120 -11.75 -11.53 18.17
C LEU A 120 -10.99 -10.34 18.76
N ALA A 121 -10.03 -9.80 18.00
CA ALA A 121 -9.26 -8.61 18.39
C ALA A 121 -10.19 -7.41 18.60
N GLN A 122 -11.19 -7.24 17.73
CA GLN A 122 -12.16 -6.16 17.86
C GLN A 122 -13.02 -6.31 19.11
N HIS A 123 -13.57 -7.50 19.35
CA HIS A 123 -14.38 -7.77 20.54
C HIS A 123 -13.59 -7.56 21.84
N ILE A 124 -12.34 -8.05 21.89
CA ILE A 124 -11.47 -7.86 23.06
C ILE A 124 -11.14 -6.38 23.27
N ALA A 125 -10.79 -5.66 22.20
CA ALA A 125 -10.46 -4.25 22.27
C ALA A 125 -11.64 -3.38 22.72
N GLU A 126 -12.85 -3.67 22.24
CA GLU A 126 -14.02 -2.80 22.42
C GLU A 126 -14.80 -3.17 23.69
N ARG A 127 -15.01 -4.47 23.95
CA ARG A 127 -15.83 -4.94 25.08
C ARG A 127 -15.01 -5.43 26.28
N GLY A 128 -13.77 -5.88 26.04
CA GLY A 128 -12.88 -6.34 27.10
C GLY A 128 -12.15 -5.20 27.77
N GLN A 129 -11.57 -4.30 26.96
CA GLN A 129 -10.63 -3.27 27.40
C GLN A 129 -9.60 -3.82 28.41
N PRO A 130 -8.86 -4.88 28.04
CA PRO A 130 -7.91 -5.52 28.93
C PRO A 130 -6.70 -4.63 29.21
N ASP A 131 -6.15 -4.73 30.42
CA ASP A 131 -4.80 -4.25 30.74
C ASP A 131 -3.73 -5.33 30.54
N HIS A 132 -4.15 -6.58 30.28
CA HIS A 132 -3.27 -7.68 29.90
C HIS A 132 -3.88 -8.62 28.86
N VAL A 133 -3.11 -8.99 27.82
CA VAL A 133 -3.55 -9.92 26.77
C VAL A 133 -2.53 -11.03 26.58
N VAL A 134 -2.97 -12.28 26.74
CA VAL A 134 -2.18 -13.48 26.55
C VAL A 134 -2.70 -14.24 25.34
N VAL A 135 -1.81 -14.60 24.41
CA VAL A 135 -2.12 -15.48 23.28
C VAL A 135 -1.34 -16.77 23.42
N VAL A 136 -2.07 -17.88 23.43
CA VAL A 136 -1.53 -19.23 23.58
C VAL A 136 -1.36 -19.87 22.21
N GLY A 137 -0.15 -20.39 21.97
CA GLY A 137 0.23 -21.19 20.81
C GLY A 137 0.91 -20.40 19.68
N ARG A 138 1.45 -21.14 18.71
CA ARG A 138 2.19 -20.61 17.54
C ARG A 138 1.49 -20.88 16.20
N THR A 139 0.16 -20.93 16.22
CA THR A 139 -0.65 -21.24 15.03
C THR A 139 -0.75 -20.04 14.08
N ASP A 140 -1.19 -20.28 12.83
CA ASP A 140 -1.56 -19.21 11.89
C ASP A 140 -2.60 -18.24 12.49
N LEU A 141 -3.51 -18.77 13.33
CA LEU A 141 -4.51 -17.96 14.02
C LEU A 141 -3.88 -17.06 15.09
N ALA A 142 -2.90 -17.56 15.83
CA ALA A 142 -2.17 -16.78 16.81
C ALA A 142 -1.46 -15.60 16.15
N GLU A 143 -0.86 -15.81 14.98
CA GLU A 143 -0.21 -14.75 14.20
C GLU A 143 -1.21 -13.76 13.65
N ALA A 144 -2.27 -14.25 13.02
CA ALA A 144 -3.35 -13.41 12.55
C ALA A 144 -3.91 -12.52 13.67
N PHE A 145 -4.10 -13.05 14.87
CA PHE A 145 -4.60 -12.29 16.02
C PHE A 145 -3.61 -11.23 16.48
N CYS A 146 -2.33 -11.56 16.64
CA CYS A 146 -1.33 -10.58 17.08
C CYS A 146 -1.22 -9.42 16.08
N ASP A 147 -1.18 -9.73 14.79
CA ASP A 147 -1.07 -8.75 13.71
C ASP A 147 -2.31 -7.86 13.62
N ASP A 148 -3.52 -8.44 13.67
CA ASP A 148 -4.76 -7.67 13.61
C ASP A 148 -4.99 -6.86 14.89
N TYR A 149 -4.61 -7.37 16.07
CA TYR A 149 -4.69 -6.63 17.33
C TYR A 149 -3.78 -5.40 17.31
N SER A 150 -2.53 -5.57 16.87
CA SER A 150 -1.59 -4.45 16.65
C SER A 150 -2.11 -3.46 15.60
N THR A 151 -2.68 -3.97 14.49
CA THR A 151 -3.31 -3.14 13.44
C THR A 151 -4.45 -2.30 13.98
N GLN A 152 -5.32 -2.87 14.82
CA GLN A 152 -6.44 -2.14 15.41
C GLN A 152 -5.98 -1.05 16.40
N ARG A 153 -4.95 -1.32 17.20
CA ARG A 153 -4.35 -0.31 18.09
C ARG A 153 -3.75 0.85 17.30
N ALA A 154 -2.96 0.54 16.26
CA ALA A 154 -2.37 1.55 15.39
C ALA A 154 -3.43 2.38 14.63
N ALA A 155 -4.49 1.72 14.14
CA ALA A 155 -5.62 2.40 13.49
C ALA A 155 -6.35 3.34 14.44
N ALA A 156 -6.60 2.91 15.69
CA ALA A 156 -7.20 3.75 16.70
C ALA A 156 -6.33 4.96 17.04
N GLY A 157 -5.00 4.79 17.11
CA GLY A 157 -4.06 5.90 17.31
C GLY A 157 -4.11 6.93 16.17
N LEU A 158 -4.17 6.45 14.91
CA LEU A 158 -4.34 7.32 13.74
C LEU A 158 -5.67 8.09 13.80
N LEU A 159 -6.77 7.40 14.11
CA LEU A 159 -8.08 8.05 14.23
C LEU A 159 -8.10 9.09 15.35
N ALA A 160 -7.55 8.76 16.53
CA ALA A 160 -7.43 9.67 17.66
C ALA A 160 -6.67 10.95 17.29
N ALA A 161 -5.53 10.82 16.59
CA ALA A 161 -4.74 11.95 16.11
C ALA A 161 -5.47 12.81 15.06
N SER A 162 -6.47 12.25 14.37
CA SER A 162 -7.24 12.94 13.34
C SER A 162 -8.46 13.69 13.89
N ILE A 163 -8.83 13.48 15.16
CA ILE A 163 -10.00 14.11 15.78
C ILE A 163 -9.72 15.57 16.10
N GLN A 164 -10.58 16.45 15.57
CA GLN A 164 -10.53 17.88 15.80
C GLN A 164 -11.87 18.40 16.32
N GLY A 165 -11.82 19.42 17.16
CA GLY A 165 -12.99 20.18 17.61
C GLY A 165 -13.52 19.75 19.00
N PRO A 166 -14.17 20.69 19.73
CA PRO A 166 -14.53 20.48 21.13
C PRO A 166 -15.97 19.98 21.36
N ASN A 167 -16.66 19.44 20.35
CA ASN A 167 -18.03 19.00 20.54
C ASN A 167 -18.08 17.66 21.32
N ASP A 168 -19.17 17.41 22.05
CA ASP A 168 -19.31 16.23 22.92
C ASP A 168 -19.08 14.91 22.19
N MET A 169 -19.45 14.82 20.91
CA MET A 169 -19.26 13.62 20.11
C MET A 169 -17.78 13.40 19.75
N ALA A 170 -17.06 14.46 19.40
CA ALA A 170 -15.62 14.42 19.14
C ALA A 170 -14.84 14.04 20.41
N VAL A 171 -15.24 14.56 21.57
CA VAL A 171 -14.63 14.20 22.87
C VAL A 171 -14.81 12.71 23.17
N ARG A 172 -16.03 12.18 23.04
CA ARG A 172 -16.32 10.75 23.26
C ARG A 172 -15.57 9.85 22.27
N MET A 173 -15.53 10.23 21.00
CA MET A 173 -14.78 9.50 19.98
C MET A 173 -13.27 9.51 20.30
N LEU A 174 -12.73 10.65 20.74
CA LEU A 174 -11.33 10.77 21.12
C LEU A 174 -11.00 9.88 22.31
N GLU A 175 -11.85 9.88 23.34
CA GLU A 175 -11.70 9.01 24.50
C GLU A 175 -11.73 7.53 24.11
N PHE A 176 -12.71 7.13 23.28
CA PHE A 176 -12.83 5.76 22.78
C PHE A 176 -11.60 5.32 21.98
N GLN A 177 -11.18 6.11 20.98
CA GLN A 177 -10.04 5.77 20.14
C GLN A 177 -8.71 5.83 20.91
N SER A 178 -8.55 6.79 21.83
CA SER A 178 -7.35 6.87 22.69
C SER A 178 -7.25 5.68 23.63
N THR A 179 -8.37 5.22 24.18
CA THR A 179 -8.42 4.00 25.01
C THR A 179 -8.01 2.78 24.19
N LYS A 180 -8.58 2.62 22.99
CA LYS A 180 -8.24 1.52 22.08
C LYS A 180 -6.77 1.57 21.61
N ALA A 181 -6.22 2.75 21.36
CA ALA A 181 -4.81 2.94 21.01
C ALA A 181 -3.87 2.58 22.17
N SER A 182 -4.31 2.80 23.41
CA SER A 182 -3.53 2.58 24.64
C SER A 182 -3.61 1.15 25.19
N LEU A 183 -4.31 0.24 24.50
CA LEU A 183 -4.35 -1.17 24.87
C LEU A 183 -2.93 -1.77 24.95
N PRO A 184 -2.70 -2.81 25.77
CA PRO A 184 -1.38 -3.39 25.97
C PRO A 184 -0.88 -4.12 24.71
N ASP A 185 0.43 -4.43 24.68
CA ASP A 185 0.96 -5.41 23.73
C ASP A 185 0.52 -6.83 24.10
N VAL A 186 0.54 -7.73 23.13
CA VAL A 186 0.20 -9.14 23.33
C VAL A 186 1.40 -9.90 23.90
N VAL A 187 1.19 -10.63 25.00
CA VAL A 187 2.14 -11.60 25.52
C VAL A 187 1.87 -12.97 24.89
N ARG A 188 2.89 -13.56 24.26
CA ARG A 188 2.79 -14.89 23.68
C ARG A 188 3.34 -15.96 24.62
N VAL A 189 2.58 -17.04 24.77
CA VAL A 189 2.98 -18.22 25.53
C VAL A 189 2.75 -19.48 24.69
N ASP A 190 3.55 -20.51 24.91
CA ASP A 190 3.48 -21.74 24.13
C ASP A 190 2.38 -22.69 24.64
N ASP A 191 2.27 -22.80 25.96
CA ASP A 191 1.38 -23.75 26.64
C ASP A 191 0.14 -23.07 27.22
N VAL A 192 -0.94 -23.84 27.36
CA VAL A 192 -2.18 -23.38 27.98
C VAL A 192 -1.93 -23.16 29.47
N PRO A 193 -2.19 -21.95 30.01
CA PRO A 193 -2.01 -21.68 31.43
C PRO A 193 -2.85 -22.61 32.31
N GLY A 194 -2.21 -23.19 33.33
CA GLY A 194 -2.91 -23.95 34.37
C GLY A 194 -3.70 -23.03 35.32
N LEU A 195 -4.51 -23.63 36.21
CA LEU A 195 -5.31 -22.85 37.18
C LEU A 195 -4.47 -21.88 38.01
N ASP A 196 -3.34 -22.31 38.57
CA ASP A 196 -2.49 -21.46 39.41
C ASP A 196 -1.93 -20.25 38.64
N GLU A 197 -1.63 -20.43 37.36
CA GLU A 197 -1.17 -19.35 36.49
C GLU A 197 -2.30 -18.39 36.12
N LEU A 198 -3.50 -18.92 35.84
CA LEU A 198 -4.69 -18.11 35.59
C LEU A 198 -5.10 -17.29 36.82
N VAL A 199 -5.00 -17.86 38.02
CA VAL A 199 -5.21 -17.13 39.28
C VAL A 199 -4.18 -16.02 39.44
N ARG A 200 -2.89 -16.32 39.20
CA ARG A 200 -1.84 -15.29 39.22
C ARG A 200 -2.14 -14.14 38.25
N LEU A 201 -2.51 -14.46 37.00
CA LEU A 201 -2.87 -13.44 36.00
C LEU A 201 -4.10 -12.62 36.38
N GLN A 202 -5.05 -13.20 37.12
CA GLN A 202 -6.22 -12.51 37.64
C GLN A 202 -5.87 -11.58 38.81
N ASP A 203 -4.92 -11.98 39.65
CA ASP A 203 -4.50 -11.21 40.82
C ASP A 203 -3.53 -10.06 40.45
N GLU A 204 -2.69 -10.25 39.43
CA GLU A 204 -1.70 -9.27 38.96
C GLU A 204 -2.29 -8.17 38.06
N HIS A 205 -3.40 -8.45 37.38
CA HIS A 205 -4.00 -7.56 36.38
C HIS A 205 -5.48 -7.32 36.64
N ARG A 206 -5.97 -6.12 36.28
CA ARG A 206 -7.37 -5.77 36.55
C ARG A 206 -8.31 -6.48 35.57
N ARG A 207 -7.88 -6.66 34.32
CA ARG A 207 -8.63 -7.25 33.20
C ARG A 207 -7.71 -7.99 32.25
N THR A 208 -7.70 -9.31 32.38
CA THR A 208 -6.93 -10.21 31.52
C THR A 208 -7.80 -10.85 30.45
N SER A 209 -7.32 -10.85 29.21
CA SER A 209 -7.89 -11.67 28.12
C SER A 209 -6.89 -12.75 27.71
N VAL A 210 -7.28 -14.02 27.83
CA VAL A 210 -6.49 -15.18 27.39
C VAL A 210 -7.10 -15.73 26.11
N VAL A 211 -6.31 -15.85 25.04
CA VAL A 211 -6.76 -16.32 23.73
C VAL A 211 -6.04 -17.62 23.37
N ILE A 212 -6.77 -18.72 23.40
CA ILE A 212 -6.28 -20.06 23.07
C ILE A 212 -6.61 -20.36 21.62
N THR A 213 -5.56 -20.41 20.79
CA THR A 213 -5.68 -20.53 19.33
C THR A 213 -5.49 -21.95 18.81
N THR A 214 -5.18 -22.89 19.70
CA THR A 214 -5.06 -24.31 19.42
C THR A 214 -6.36 -25.03 19.79
N VAL A 215 -6.68 -26.08 19.03
CA VAL A 215 -7.75 -27.00 19.43
C VAL A 215 -7.21 -27.85 20.58
N LEU A 216 -7.93 -27.83 21.71
CA LEU A 216 -7.60 -28.66 22.86
C LEU A 216 -8.18 -30.06 22.68
N ASP A 217 -7.50 -31.06 23.25
CA ASP A 217 -8.08 -32.38 23.41
C ASP A 217 -9.13 -32.39 24.54
N GLU A 218 -9.83 -33.51 24.71
CA GLU A 218 -10.91 -33.63 25.70
C GLU A 218 -10.43 -33.35 27.13
N GLN A 219 -9.21 -33.79 27.48
CA GLN A 219 -8.64 -33.61 28.81
C GLN A 219 -8.23 -32.14 29.06
N GLY A 220 -7.60 -31.51 28.08
CA GLY A 220 -7.22 -30.09 28.14
C GLY A 220 -8.44 -29.18 28.23
N LEU A 221 -9.49 -29.46 27.46
CA LEU A 221 -10.75 -28.72 27.52
C LEU A 221 -11.43 -28.88 28.89
N ALA A 222 -11.54 -30.11 29.40
CA ALA A 222 -12.14 -30.36 30.72
C ALA A 222 -11.38 -29.65 31.86
N SER A 223 -10.04 -29.62 31.77
CA SER A 223 -9.21 -28.92 32.76
C SER A 223 -9.42 -27.40 32.69
N LEU A 224 -9.55 -26.84 31.48
CA LEU A 224 -9.83 -25.42 31.27
C LEU A 224 -11.23 -25.04 31.75
N GLU A 225 -12.23 -25.90 31.52
CA GLU A 225 -13.60 -25.72 31.98
C GLU A 225 -13.69 -25.68 33.52
N ASP A 226 -13.01 -26.60 34.21
CA ASP A 226 -12.92 -26.60 35.68
C ASP A 226 -12.21 -25.34 36.21
N ALA A 227 -11.15 -24.88 35.52
CA ALA A 227 -10.48 -23.64 35.88
C ALA A 227 -11.39 -22.41 35.68
N ALA A 228 -12.09 -22.32 34.55
CA ALA A 228 -12.97 -21.20 34.22
C ALA A 228 -14.13 -21.00 35.22
N LEU A 229 -14.57 -22.08 35.89
CA LEU A 229 -15.58 -22.02 36.95
C LEU A 229 -15.06 -21.42 38.28
N LYS A 230 -13.75 -21.44 38.49
CA LYS A 230 -13.09 -20.97 39.73
C LYS A 230 -12.60 -19.53 39.64
N LEU A 231 -12.69 -18.92 38.46
CA LEU A 231 -12.17 -17.59 38.16
C LEU A 231 -13.31 -16.54 38.14
N ASP A 232 -12.95 -15.28 38.39
CA ASP A 232 -13.86 -14.15 38.29
C ASP A 232 -13.95 -13.62 36.85
N GLY A 233 -15.14 -13.72 36.25
CA GLY A 233 -15.41 -13.23 34.90
C GLY A 233 -15.33 -11.71 34.73
N GLY A 234 -15.30 -10.96 35.83
CA GLY A 234 -15.01 -9.51 35.81
C GLY A 234 -13.53 -9.19 35.57
N SER A 235 -12.64 -10.09 36.00
CA SER A 235 -11.18 -9.89 35.97
C SER A 235 -10.48 -10.68 34.88
N ILE A 236 -10.97 -11.87 34.50
CA ILE A 236 -10.36 -12.69 33.46
C ILE A 236 -11.39 -13.24 32.49
N ARG A 237 -11.07 -13.22 31.19
CA ARG A 237 -11.87 -13.80 30.12
C ARG A 237 -11.02 -14.74 29.28
N ILE A 238 -11.49 -15.95 29.08
CA ILE A 238 -10.76 -16.99 28.35
C ILE A 238 -11.50 -17.24 27.04
N PHE A 239 -10.83 -17.07 25.90
CA PHE A 239 -11.35 -17.36 24.58
C PHE A 239 -10.70 -18.63 24.05
N VAL A 240 -11.48 -19.67 23.77
CA VAL A 240 -10.97 -20.96 23.30
C VAL A 240 -11.52 -21.32 21.92
N LEU A 241 -10.62 -21.77 21.04
CA LEU A 241 -10.98 -22.28 19.73
C LEU A 241 -11.77 -23.59 19.88
N ASN A 242 -12.96 -23.64 19.27
CA ASN A 242 -13.82 -24.81 19.22
C ASN A 242 -14.34 -25.00 17.79
N GLU A 243 -14.08 -26.17 17.20
CA GLU A 243 -14.44 -26.47 15.80
C GLU A 243 -15.95 -26.60 15.59
N SER A 244 -16.73 -26.87 16.64
CA SER A 244 -18.20 -26.89 16.60
C SER A 244 -18.80 -25.49 16.63
N THR A 245 -18.01 -24.47 16.96
CA THR A 245 -18.43 -23.07 16.99
C THR A 245 -18.13 -22.40 15.64
N SER A 246 -18.95 -21.43 15.24
CA SER A 246 -18.66 -20.57 14.09
C SER A 246 -18.83 -19.11 14.51
N GLY A 247 -17.80 -18.31 14.31
CA GLY A 247 -17.74 -16.94 14.84
C GLY A 247 -17.41 -16.93 16.33
N LEU A 248 -17.75 -15.85 17.03
CA LEU A 248 -17.51 -15.66 18.47
C LEU A 248 -18.82 -15.79 19.25
N SER A 249 -18.78 -16.51 20.37
CA SER A 249 -19.90 -16.54 21.30
C SER A 249 -20.09 -15.17 21.97
N GLU A 250 -21.32 -14.64 21.94
CA GLU A 250 -21.67 -13.36 22.58
C GLU A 250 -21.54 -13.44 24.11
N PHE A 251 -21.90 -14.58 24.70
CA PHE A 251 -21.88 -14.84 26.13
C PHE A 251 -20.86 -15.93 26.49
N PRO A 252 -20.35 -15.96 27.73
CA PRO A 252 -19.53 -17.09 28.17
C PRO A 252 -20.35 -18.38 28.13
N MET A 253 -19.73 -19.46 27.68
CA MET A 253 -20.30 -20.81 27.68
C MET A 253 -20.33 -21.39 29.10
N LEU A 254 -19.25 -21.17 29.86
CA LEU A 254 -19.08 -21.70 31.21
C LEU A 254 -18.14 -20.78 32.01
N GLY A 255 -18.60 -20.24 33.14
CA GLY A 255 -17.79 -19.34 33.96
C GLY A 255 -17.22 -18.18 33.14
N THR A 256 -15.89 -18.10 33.03
CA THR A 256 -15.16 -17.09 32.25
C THR A 256 -14.84 -17.51 30.80
N LEU A 257 -15.24 -18.71 30.39
CA LEU A 257 -14.89 -19.34 29.12
C LEU A 257 -15.83 -18.91 27.99
N HIS A 258 -15.28 -18.32 26.94
CA HIS A 258 -15.90 -17.99 25.68
C HIS A 258 -15.38 -18.93 24.59
N THR A 259 -16.28 -19.53 23.81
CA THR A 259 -15.88 -20.30 22.63
C THR A 259 -15.92 -19.44 21.38
N PHE A 260 -15.00 -19.72 20.45
CA PHE A 260 -15.04 -19.14 19.12
C PHE A 260 -14.58 -20.17 18.08
N GLY A 261 -14.92 -19.94 16.81
CA GLY A 261 -14.52 -20.81 15.71
C GLY A 261 -14.23 -20.07 14.41
N LEU A 262 -13.52 -20.76 13.52
CA LEU A 262 -13.05 -20.22 12.25
C LEU A 262 -14.23 -19.83 11.34
N SER A 263 -14.25 -18.58 10.89
CA SER A 263 -15.34 -18.03 10.10
C SER A 263 -14.84 -17.00 9.09
N LEU A 264 -15.55 -16.89 7.96
CA LEU A 264 -15.41 -15.77 7.04
C LEU A 264 -16.37 -14.62 7.37
N GLY A 265 -17.11 -14.68 8.48
CA GLY A 265 -18.19 -13.76 8.81
C GLY A 265 -19.50 -14.07 8.09
N GLY A 266 -20.50 -13.20 8.25
CA GLY A 266 -21.74 -13.23 7.50
C GLY A 266 -23.03 -13.46 8.28
N ARG A 267 -23.09 -13.29 9.61
CA ARG A 267 -24.40 -13.21 10.27
C ARG A 267 -25.06 -11.88 9.90
N ARG A 268 -26.26 -11.95 9.32
CA ARG A 268 -27.12 -10.79 9.10
C ARG A 268 -27.69 -10.39 10.46
N ILE A 269 -27.27 -9.24 10.98
CA ILE A 269 -27.82 -8.73 12.23
C ILE A 269 -29.02 -7.85 11.89
N GLU A 270 -30.22 -8.33 12.25
CA GLU A 270 -31.38 -7.48 12.50
C GLU A 270 -31.27 -7.00 13.96
N ARG A 271 -30.41 -6.01 14.25
CA ARG A 271 -30.41 -5.28 15.52
C ARG A 271 -30.31 -3.80 15.24
N THR A 272 -31.02 -3.04 16.05
CA THR A 272 -30.83 -1.60 16.25
C THR A 272 -29.43 -1.38 16.81
N PRO A 273 -28.60 -0.50 16.22
CA PRO A 273 -27.25 -0.26 16.70
C PRO A 273 -27.28 0.36 18.10
N ASP A 274 -26.43 -0.17 18.98
CA ASP A 274 -26.07 0.47 20.24
C ASP A 274 -25.35 1.80 19.95
N PRO A 275 -25.55 2.88 20.72
CA PRO A 275 -24.76 4.12 20.60
C PRO A 275 -23.24 3.91 20.53
N GLU A 276 -22.66 2.89 21.17
CA GLU A 276 -21.22 2.60 21.07
C GLU A 276 -20.82 1.92 19.74
N GLU A 277 -21.75 1.18 19.09
CA GLU A 277 -21.55 0.63 17.74
C GLU A 277 -21.55 1.72 16.65
N LEU A 278 -21.90 2.97 16.99
CA LEU A 278 -21.74 4.14 16.11
C LEU A 278 -20.28 4.50 15.85
N PHE A 279 -19.33 3.95 16.62
CA PHE A 279 -17.90 4.23 16.42
C PHE A 279 -17.18 3.09 15.72
N THR A 280 -17.71 1.86 15.78
CA THR A 280 -17.14 0.66 15.16
C THR A 280 -18.24 -0.30 14.72
N ARG A 281 -18.21 -0.76 13.46
CA ARG A 281 -19.10 -1.83 12.98
C ARG A 281 -18.39 -3.19 13.04
N ASP A 282 -19.17 -4.22 13.37
CA ASP A 282 -18.73 -5.62 13.37
C ASP A 282 -18.14 -6.01 12.00
N PRO A 283 -16.90 -6.56 11.96
CA PRO A 283 -16.20 -6.91 10.72
C PRO A 283 -16.83 -8.10 10.00
N LEU A 284 -17.76 -8.80 10.65
CA LEU A 284 -18.51 -9.93 10.10
C LEU A 284 -19.85 -9.56 9.46
N VAL A 285 -20.27 -8.28 9.51
CA VAL A 285 -21.52 -7.84 8.89
C VAL A 285 -21.29 -7.53 7.40
N GLY A 286 -21.91 -8.34 6.54
CA GLY A 286 -21.89 -8.14 5.09
C GLY A 286 -20.73 -8.86 4.40
N VAL A 287 -20.12 -8.20 3.41
CA VAL A 287 -19.01 -8.79 2.63
C VAL A 287 -17.70 -8.45 3.32
N PRO A 288 -16.86 -9.45 3.68
CA PRO A 288 -15.64 -9.20 4.44
C PRO A 288 -14.72 -8.20 3.74
N PRO A 289 -14.23 -7.18 4.45
CA PRO A 289 -13.40 -6.15 3.83
C PRO A 289 -11.99 -6.68 3.59
N ASP A 290 -11.53 -6.57 2.35
CA ASP A 290 -10.15 -6.83 1.96
C ASP A 290 -9.22 -5.68 2.36
N VAL A 291 -7.90 -5.86 2.30
CA VAL A 291 -6.92 -4.88 2.82
C VAL A 291 -7.09 -3.50 2.16
N TRP A 292 -7.39 -3.45 0.87
CA TRP A 292 -7.55 -2.18 0.13
C TRP A 292 -8.82 -1.46 0.55
N LEU A 293 -9.90 -2.20 0.75
CA LEU A 293 -11.15 -1.64 1.27
C LEU A 293 -10.97 -1.13 2.70
N ARG A 294 -10.24 -1.86 3.55
CA ARG A 294 -9.93 -1.41 4.92
C ARG A 294 -9.09 -0.14 4.92
N SER A 295 -8.10 -0.03 4.04
CA SER A 295 -7.32 1.20 3.87
C SER A 295 -8.18 2.36 3.42
N ALA A 296 -8.98 2.21 2.36
CA ALA A 296 -9.84 3.29 1.87
C ALA A 296 -10.88 3.72 2.92
N ARG A 297 -11.42 2.76 3.69
CA ARG A 297 -12.30 3.05 4.83
C ARG A 297 -11.59 3.83 5.92
N LEU A 298 -10.43 3.38 6.38
CA LEU A 298 -9.68 4.05 7.42
C LEU A 298 -9.27 5.48 7.02
N ALA A 299 -8.89 5.68 5.75
CA ALA A 299 -8.62 7.00 5.20
C ALA A 299 -9.87 7.90 5.21
N SER A 300 -11.03 7.37 4.80
CA SER A 300 -12.29 8.14 4.85
C SER A 300 -12.67 8.49 6.28
N ASP A 301 -12.59 7.52 7.19
CA ASP A 301 -12.95 7.69 8.60
C ASP A 301 -12.02 8.73 9.26
N ALA A 302 -10.71 8.68 9.01
CA ALA A 302 -9.75 9.66 9.50
C ALA A 302 -9.96 11.07 8.91
N TYR A 303 -10.25 11.19 7.62
CA TYR A 303 -10.52 12.47 6.98
C TYR A 303 -11.87 13.08 7.41
N GLY A 304 -12.88 12.22 7.59
CA GLY A 304 -14.27 12.60 7.82
C GLY A 304 -14.62 12.86 9.29
N ILE A 305 -13.74 12.54 10.22
CA ILE A 305 -13.98 12.62 11.67
C ILE A 305 -14.39 14.04 12.14
N SER A 306 -13.93 15.10 11.46
CA SER A 306 -14.36 16.48 11.73
C SER A 306 -15.83 16.77 11.36
N TYR A 307 -16.46 15.87 10.59
CA TYR A 307 -17.84 16.00 10.09
C TYR A 307 -18.81 14.97 10.71
N GLY A 308 -18.32 13.98 11.47
CA GLY A 308 -19.13 12.97 12.16
C GLY A 308 -18.41 11.61 12.30
N PRO A 309 -18.88 10.72 13.21
CA PRO A 309 -18.36 9.36 13.32
C PRO A 309 -18.72 8.52 12.08
N ASN A 310 -17.89 7.54 11.71
CA ASN A 310 -18.18 6.54 10.66
C ASN A 310 -18.52 7.12 9.26
N SER A 311 -17.75 8.10 8.80
CA SER A 311 -17.94 8.74 7.48
C SER A 311 -18.09 7.73 6.34
N TRP A 312 -17.37 6.60 6.37
CA TRP A 312 -17.49 5.57 5.34
C TRP A 312 -18.91 4.98 5.20
N VAL A 313 -19.68 4.86 6.29
CA VAL A 313 -21.03 4.26 6.27
C VAL A 313 -22.02 5.22 5.64
N ASP A 314 -21.88 6.51 5.95
CA ASP A 314 -22.75 7.57 5.44
C ASP A 314 -22.31 8.07 4.05
N ASP A 315 -21.07 7.74 3.64
CA ASP A 315 -20.54 8.04 2.32
C ASP A 315 -21.41 7.40 1.23
N ASP A 316 -21.70 8.22 0.22
CA ASP A 316 -22.28 7.75 -1.02
C ASP A 316 -21.26 6.86 -1.80
N PRO A 317 -21.72 6.06 -2.77
CA PRO A 317 -20.84 5.20 -3.55
C PRO A 317 -19.70 5.95 -4.26
N GLU A 318 -19.91 7.20 -4.68
CA GLU A 318 -18.91 8.01 -5.37
C GLU A 318 -17.78 8.42 -4.42
N ALA A 319 -18.10 8.81 -3.18
CA ALA A 319 -17.11 9.13 -2.17
C ALA A 319 -16.21 7.92 -1.85
N ARG A 320 -16.82 6.74 -1.68
CA ARG A 320 -16.08 5.47 -1.48
C ARG A 320 -15.17 5.14 -2.67
N GLU A 321 -15.65 5.38 -3.88
CA GLU A 321 -14.89 5.19 -5.12
C GLU A 321 -13.70 6.16 -5.22
N SER A 322 -13.90 7.42 -4.83
CA SER A 322 -12.85 8.44 -4.78
C SER A 322 -11.72 8.07 -3.80
N ASN A 323 -12.04 7.49 -2.65
CA ASN A 323 -11.04 7.02 -1.67
C ASN A 323 -10.21 5.84 -2.22
N MET A 324 -10.86 4.90 -2.91
CA MET A 324 -10.16 3.81 -3.60
C MET A 324 -9.27 4.32 -4.75
N ARG A 325 -9.72 5.34 -5.48
CA ARG A 325 -8.96 6.01 -6.54
C ARG A 325 -7.71 6.69 -5.97
N ALA A 326 -7.85 7.48 -4.90
CA ALA A 326 -6.72 8.16 -4.27
C ALA A 326 -5.66 7.15 -3.81
N LEU A 327 -6.09 6.07 -3.16
CA LEU A 327 -5.22 4.96 -2.77
C LEU A 327 -4.46 4.38 -3.98
N ARG A 328 -5.17 4.05 -5.07
CA ARG A 328 -4.56 3.57 -6.31
C ARG A 328 -3.52 4.53 -6.87
N HIS A 329 -3.83 5.83 -6.90
CA HIS A 329 -2.96 6.81 -7.53
C HIS A 329 -1.66 7.00 -6.75
N VAL A 330 -1.71 7.02 -5.41
CA VAL A 330 -0.50 7.02 -4.56
C VAL A 330 0.34 5.78 -4.79
N LEU A 331 -0.29 4.59 -4.77
CA LEU A 331 0.40 3.31 -4.99
C LEU A 331 1.12 3.30 -6.34
N TRP A 332 0.41 3.65 -7.41
CA TRP A 332 0.97 3.71 -8.76
C TRP A 332 2.06 4.77 -8.90
N TYR A 333 1.83 5.97 -8.34
CA TYR A 333 2.73 7.09 -8.50
C TYR A 333 4.09 6.80 -7.86
N LEU A 334 4.12 6.35 -6.61
CA LEU A 334 5.40 6.03 -5.96
C LEU A 334 6.13 4.88 -6.68
N THR A 335 5.37 3.88 -7.14
CA THR A 335 5.97 2.77 -7.88
C THR A 335 6.60 3.20 -9.21
N SER A 336 5.94 4.12 -9.92
CA SER A 336 6.45 4.71 -11.17
C SER A 336 7.66 5.63 -10.94
N ASN A 337 7.97 5.96 -9.70
CA ASN A 337 9.10 6.80 -9.29
C ASN A 337 10.13 6.02 -8.46
N GLY A 338 10.23 4.70 -8.64
CA GLY A 338 11.32 3.87 -8.11
C GLY A 338 11.14 3.40 -6.66
N PHE A 339 9.91 3.39 -6.15
CA PHE A 339 9.58 2.73 -4.89
C PHE A 339 9.04 1.32 -5.13
N GLU A 340 9.40 0.40 -4.24
CA GLU A 340 8.74 -0.89 -4.08
C GLU A 340 7.82 -0.84 -2.85
N TRP A 341 6.67 -1.49 -2.93
CA TRP A 341 5.79 -1.66 -1.78
C TRP A 341 6.11 -2.97 -1.08
N VAL A 342 6.46 -2.89 0.20
CA VAL A 342 6.77 -4.07 1.01
C VAL A 342 5.73 -4.25 2.10
N ALA A 343 5.36 -5.50 2.35
CA ALA A 343 4.58 -5.87 3.52
C ALA A 343 5.55 -6.25 4.64
N SER A 344 5.79 -5.36 5.60
CA SER A 344 6.52 -5.74 6.81
C SER A 344 6.14 -4.89 8.02
N ARG A 345 5.94 -5.59 9.14
CA ARG A 345 5.95 -5.05 10.50
C ARG A 345 7.02 -5.70 11.39
N ASP A 346 7.75 -6.66 10.84
CA ASP A 346 8.79 -7.39 11.57
C ASP A 346 10.13 -7.20 10.84
N VAL A 347 11.13 -6.78 11.61
CA VAL A 347 12.55 -6.74 11.26
C VAL A 347 12.99 -5.58 10.36
N GLY A 348 13.37 -4.46 10.98
CA GLY A 348 14.48 -3.60 10.54
C GLY A 348 14.37 -2.87 9.19
N ILE A 349 13.30 -3.06 8.42
CA ILE A 349 13.05 -2.31 7.19
C ILE A 349 12.60 -0.91 7.62
N ARG A 350 13.54 0.04 7.58
CA ARG A 350 13.23 1.45 7.77
C ARG A 350 12.61 1.93 6.46
N ALA A 351 11.31 2.21 6.47
CA ALA A 351 10.67 2.91 5.35
C ALA A 351 11.43 4.22 5.11
N ASP A 352 11.83 4.46 3.87
CA ASP A 352 12.41 5.76 3.52
C ASP A 352 11.28 6.79 3.53
N PRO A 353 11.46 7.95 4.19
CA PRO A 353 10.49 9.03 4.05
C PRO A 353 10.39 9.41 2.58
N VAL A 354 9.17 9.51 2.06
CA VAL A 354 8.94 9.96 0.69
C VAL A 354 9.44 11.41 0.59
N PRO A 355 10.32 11.75 -0.37
CA PRO A 355 10.86 13.10 -0.49
C PRO A 355 9.75 14.14 -0.68
N PRO A 356 9.81 15.31 0.01
CA PRO A 356 8.82 16.37 -0.17
C PRO A 356 8.69 16.84 -1.62
N ASP A 357 9.81 16.99 -2.33
CA ASP A 357 9.81 17.44 -3.73
C ASP A 357 9.09 16.45 -4.66
N LEU A 358 9.18 15.15 -4.36
CA LEU A 358 8.44 14.12 -5.08
C LEU A 358 6.94 14.26 -4.84
N LEU A 359 6.52 14.47 -3.58
CA LEU A 359 5.12 14.74 -3.26
C LEU A 359 4.62 16.01 -3.93
N ASP A 360 5.44 17.06 -4.02
CA ASP A 360 5.09 18.29 -4.71
C ASP A 360 4.86 18.09 -6.21
N SER A 361 5.72 17.31 -6.87
CA SER A 361 5.52 16.95 -8.28
C SER A 361 4.32 16.02 -8.52
N PHE A 362 3.74 15.44 -7.45
CA PHE A 362 2.51 14.64 -7.51
C PHE A 362 1.25 15.49 -7.44
N VAL A 363 1.29 16.64 -6.76
CA VAL A 363 0.09 17.44 -6.44
C VAL A 363 -0.74 17.77 -7.68
N GLU A 364 -0.09 18.29 -8.72
CA GLU A 364 -0.77 18.65 -9.97
C GLU A 364 -1.41 17.42 -10.63
N LYS A 365 -0.68 16.30 -10.68
CA LYS A 365 -1.17 15.05 -11.28
C LYS A 365 -2.37 14.49 -10.54
N GLU A 366 -2.33 14.48 -9.20
CA GLU A 366 -3.46 14.03 -8.38
C GLU A 366 -4.67 14.97 -8.49
N HIS A 367 -4.44 16.28 -8.55
CA HIS A 367 -5.52 17.24 -8.80
C HIS A 367 -6.18 17.00 -10.15
N GLU A 368 -5.41 16.84 -11.23
CA GLU A 368 -5.96 16.54 -12.55
C GLU A 368 -6.70 15.21 -12.59
N ASN A 369 -6.17 14.17 -11.93
CA ASN A 369 -6.84 12.88 -11.78
C ASN A 369 -8.19 13.02 -11.05
N TRP A 370 -8.22 13.77 -9.95
CA TRP A 370 -9.45 14.07 -9.21
C TRP A 370 -10.46 14.89 -10.03
N VAL A 371 -10.00 15.89 -10.81
CA VAL A 371 -10.87 16.67 -11.70
C VAL A 371 -11.54 15.77 -12.74
N GLN A 372 -10.77 14.86 -13.36
CA GLN A 372 -11.29 13.93 -14.35
C GLN A 372 -12.31 12.96 -13.72
N PHE A 373 -12.03 12.44 -12.53
CA PHE A 373 -12.96 11.61 -11.76
C PHE A 373 -14.27 12.37 -11.47
N LYS A 374 -14.20 13.59 -10.93
CA LYS A 374 -15.40 14.38 -10.61
C LYS A 374 -16.23 14.70 -11.86
N ARG A 375 -15.58 15.03 -12.98
CA ARG A 375 -16.27 15.23 -14.26
C ARG A 375 -16.93 13.94 -14.78
N HIS A 376 -16.31 12.78 -14.58
CA HIS A 376 -16.93 11.48 -14.88
C HIS A 376 -18.26 11.31 -14.13
N HIS A 377 -18.31 11.73 -12.86
CA HIS A 377 -19.52 11.75 -12.05
C HIS A 377 -20.39 13.01 -12.23
N ARG A 378 -20.18 13.75 -13.34
CA ARG A 378 -20.97 14.91 -13.77
C ARG A 378 -20.92 16.11 -12.83
N TRP A 379 -19.85 16.24 -12.05
CA TRP A 379 -19.58 17.49 -11.34
C TRP A 379 -19.12 18.57 -12.31
N VAL A 380 -19.44 19.82 -11.98
CA VAL A 380 -19.03 20.99 -12.74
C VAL A 380 -18.26 21.98 -11.86
N GLY A 381 -17.35 22.73 -12.49
CA GLY A 381 -16.60 23.79 -11.82
C GLY A 381 -17.47 25.02 -11.62
N THR A 382 -17.40 25.62 -10.44
CA THR A 382 -18.15 26.85 -10.11
C THR A 382 -17.22 27.98 -9.70
N LYS A 383 -17.64 29.21 -10.01
CA LYS A 383 -16.92 30.42 -9.56
C LYS A 383 -17.26 30.80 -8.13
N ALA A 384 -18.29 30.18 -7.52
CA ALA A 384 -18.59 30.36 -6.11
C ALA A 384 -17.37 30.05 -5.22
N GLU A 385 -17.34 30.61 -4.01
CA GLU A 385 -16.24 30.41 -3.05
C GLU A 385 -16.26 29.02 -2.41
N THR A 386 -17.41 28.35 -2.44
CA THR A 386 -17.61 27.06 -1.76
C THR A 386 -18.21 26.01 -2.70
N THR A 387 -18.14 24.75 -2.26
CA THR A 387 -18.67 23.59 -2.98
C THR A 387 -20.14 23.36 -2.63
N ASP A 388 -20.99 23.18 -3.64
CA ASP A 388 -22.37 22.74 -3.47
C ASP A 388 -22.50 21.26 -3.88
N LYS A 389 -22.59 20.39 -2.88
CA LYS A 389 -22.74 18.94 -3.09
C LYS A 389 -24.09 18.57 -3.74
N LYS A 390 -25.16 19.33 -3.50
CA LYS A 390 -26.49 19.06 -4.05
C LYS A 390 -26.54 19.40 -5.54
N ALA A 391 -25.97 20.54 -5.91
CA ALA A 391 -25.85 20.96 -7.31
C ALA A 391 -24.72 20.25 -8.07
N ARG A 392 -23.87 19.48 -7.38
CA ARG A 392 -22.63 18.88 -7.91
C ARG A 392 -21.69 19.92 -8.49
N GLU A 393 -21.58 21.04 -7.79
CA GLU A 393 -20.67 22.13 -8.14
C GLU A 393 -19.50 22.17 -7.18
N ASN A 394 -18.27 22.29 -7.69
CA ASN A 394 -17.09 22.39 -6.86
C ASN A 394 -16.17 23.52 -7.31
N HIS A 395 -15.82 24.40 -6.38
CA HIS A 395 -15.03 25.60 -6.64
C HIS A 395 -13.56 25.31 -7.04
N LEU A 396 -13.06 24.10 -6.77
CA LEU A 396 -11.73 23.64 -7.16
C LEU A 396 -11.72 22.86 -8.49
N LEU A 397 -12.86 22.63 -9.14
CA LEU A 397 -12.98 21.74 -10.30
C LEU A 397 -12.59 22.40 -11.63
N PHE A 398 -11.35 22.87 -11.71
CA PHE A 398 -10.71 23.43 -12.89
C PHE A 398 -9.37 22.75 -13.15
N PRO A 399 -8.87 22.71 -14.41
CA PRO A 399 -7.50 22.29 -14.68
C PRO A 399 -6.51 23.07 -13.83
N TRP A 400 -5.41 22.44 -13.40
CA TRP A 400 -4.45 23.03 -12.45
C TRP A 400 -3.93 24.41 -12.87
N LYS A 401 -3.57 24.51 -14.15
CA LYS A 401 -3.13 25.72 -14.84
C LYS A 401 -4.18 26.83 -14.88
N ASP A 402 -5.46 26.49 -14.85
CA ASP A 402 -6.58 27.45 -14.89
C ASP A 402 -7.08 27.84 -13.48
N LEU A 403 -6.58 27.20 -12.42
CA LEU A 403 -6.93 27.57 -11.05
C LEU A 403 -6.32 28.91 -10.65
N PRO A 404 -7.10 29.83 -10.07
CA PRO A 404 -6.58 30.99 -9.35
C PRO A 404 -5.61 30.58 -8.25
N GLU A 405 -4.62 31.42 -7.96
CA GLU A 405 -3.50 31.09 -7.07
C GLU A 405 -3.95 30.72 -5.64
N ASP A 406 -4.94 31.42 -5.09
CA ASP A 406 -5.54 31.14 -3.78
C ASP A 406 -6.20 29.74 -3.74
N ARG A 407 -6.91 29.37 -4.81
CA ARG A 407 -7.53 28.05 -4.97
C ARG A 407 -6.51 26.97 -5.22
N ARG A 408 -5.46 27.26 -5.99
CA ARG A 408 -4.34 26.36 -6.23
C ARG A 408 -3.61 26.02 -4.93
N LYS A 409 -3.37 27.02 -4.07
CA LYS A 409 -2.81 26.82 -2.72
C LYS A 409 -3.70 25.91 -1.87
N THR A 410 -5.01 26.12 -1.93
CA THR A 410 -5.99 25.29 -1.20
C THR A 410 -6.01 23.85 -1.72
N ALA A 411 -6.03 23.68 -3.05
CA ALA A 411 -5.95 22.36 -3.69
C ALA A 411 -4.65 21.64 -3.31
N ARG A 412 -3.50 22.34 -3.33
CA ARG A 412 -2.21 21.78 -2.88
C ARG A 412 -2.29 21.25 -1.46
N THR A 413 -2.75 22.06 -0.50
CA THR A 413 -2.87 21.66 0.90
C THR A 413 -3.77 20.43 1.08
N ASN A 414 -4.94 20.42 0.43
CA ASN A 414 -5.88 19.30 0.51
C ASN A 414 -5.31 18.01 -0.09
N THR A 415 -4.63 18.12 -1.24
CA THR A 415 -3.99 16.99 -1.91
C THR A 415 -2.86 16.41 -1.06
N LEU A 416 -1.94 17.25 -0.57
CA LEU A 416 -0.83 16.78 0.28
C LEU A 416 -1.35 16.11 1.55
N GLY A 417 -2.31 16.72 2.24
CA GLY A 417 -2.91 16.11 3.44
C GLY A 417 -3.60 14.77 3.17
N SER A 418 -4.26 14.64 2.01
CA SER A 418 -4.87 13.36 1.59
C SER A 418 -3.83 12.29 1.30
N VAL A 419 -2.72 12.65 0.66
CA VAL A 419 -1.62 11.73 0.34
C VAL A 419 -0.88 11.28 1.58
N GLU A 420 -0.55 12.21 2.49
CA GLU A 420 0.05 11.89 3.78
C GLU A 420 -0.83 10.93 4.58
N LEU A 421 -2.14 11.17 4.62
CA LEU A 421 -3.08 10.28 5.28
C LEU A 421 -3.09 8.88 4.65
N VAL A 422 -3.10 8.77 3.32
CA VAL A 422 -3.04 7.47 2.63
C VAL A 422 -1.75 6.71 3.00
N LEU A 423 -0.60 7.40 3.08
CA LEU A 423 0.66 6.79 3.48
C LEU A 423 0.64 6.29 4.94
N GLN A 424 0.07 7.08 5.85
CA GLN A 424 -0.10 6.69 7.25
C GLN A 424 -1.03 5.46 7.38
N VAL A 425 -2.14 5.45 6.63
CA VAL A 425 -3.07 4.32 6.59
C VAL A 425 -2.40 3.04 6.07
N LEU A 426 -1.59 3.14 5.03
CA LEU A 426 -0.83 1.99 4.50
C LEU A 426 0.19 1.47 5.54
N ALA A 427 0.88 2.35 6.24
CA ALA A 427 1.75 1.98 7.36
C ALA A 427 0.97 1.30 8.51
N VAL A 428 -0.26 1.73 8.79
CA VAL A 428 -1.18 1.04 9.71
C VAL A 428 -1.60 -0.35 9.21
N GLN A 429 -1.52 -0.65 7.91
CA GLN A 429 -1.68 -2.02 7.39
C GLN A 429 -0.36 -2.79 7.29
N GLY A 430 0.77 -2.19 7.70
CA GLY A 430 2.11 -2.77 7.56
C GLY A 430 2.61 -2.81 6.12
N ILE A 431 2.12 -1.89 5.28
CA ILE A 431 2.50 -1.74 3.88
C ILE A 431 3.30 -0.44 3.77
N HIS A 432 4.56 -0.55 3.36
CA HIS A 432 5.49 0.57 3.34
C HIS A 432 6.09 0.77 1.96
N PRO A 433 6.24 2.01 1.49
CA PRO A 433 7.08 2.29 0.34
C PRO A 433 8.55 2.23 0.78
N VAL A 434 9.36 1.52 0.02
CA VAL A 434 10.81 1.43 0.21
C VAL A 434 11.48 1.79 -1.11
N ARG A 435 12.54 2.61 -1.07
CA ARG A 435 13.25 2.96 -2.29
C ARG A 435 14.04 1.74 -2.77
N ILE A 436 13.92 1.42 -4.06
CA ILE A 436 14.72 0.33 -4.64
C ILE A 436 16.19 0.72 -4.52
N ALA A 437 16.99 -0.13 -3.88
CA ALA A 437 18.41 0.10 -3.75
C ALA A 437 19.06 0.21 -5.15
N PRO A 438 20.06 1.10 -5.34
CA PRO A 438 20.80 1.19 -6.59
C PRO A 438 21.32 -0.17 -7.03
N ARG A 439 21.03 -0.55 -8.28
CA ARG A 439 21.51 -1.81 -8.86
C ARG A 439 22.80 -1.57 -9.62
N ARG A 440 23.65 -2.60 -9.73
CA ARG A 440 24.89 -2.51 -10.50
C ARG A 440 24.62 -2.74 -11.98
N TYR A 441 25.26 -1.92 -12.82
CA TYR A 441 25.22 -2.02 -14.27
C TYR A 441 26.62 -1.93 -14.85
N VAL A 442 26.81 -2.58 -15.99
CA VAL A 442 27.99 -2.40 -16.82
C VAL A 442 27.64 -1.42 -17.94
N ARG A 443 28.51 -0.43 -18.17
CA ARG A 443 28.39 0.50 -19.29
C ARG A 443 28.65 -0.25 -20.61
N SER A 444 27.83 0.01 -21.61
CA SER A 444 27.94 -0.52 -22.97
C SER A 444 27.78 0.61 -23.99
N GLY A 445 28.14 0.33 -25.23
CA GLY A 445 28.07 1.30 -26.33
C GLY A 445 29.40 1.98 -26.64
N GLU A 446 29.47 2.50 -27.86
CA GLU A 446 30.63 3.21 -28.40
C GLU A 446 30.32 4.70 -28.48
N VAL A 447 31.36 5.52 -28.29
CA VAL A 447 31.27 6.98 -28.38
C VAL A 447 32.38 7.49 -29.26
N ARG A 448 32.14 8.62 -29.91
CA ARG A 448 33.13 9.30 -30.75
C ARG A 448 33.85 10.39 -29.94
N LEU A 449 35.16 10.41 -30.01
CA LEU A 449 35.97 11.56 -29.61
C LEU A 449 35.82 12.66 -30.67
N VAL A 450 35.16 13.75 -30.30
CA VAL A 450 34.88 14.87 -31.22
C VAL A 450 36.06 15.83 -31.26
N ARG A 451 36.57 16.22 -30.09
CA ARG A 451 37.69 17.17 -29.94
C ARG A 451 38.34 17.08 -28.57
N THR A 452 39.50 17.71 -28.45
CA THR A 452 40.16 18.01 -27.16
C THR A 452 40.07 19.51 -26.91
N VAL A 453 39.69 19.89 -25.70
CA VAL A 453 39.52 21.28 -25.26
C VAL A 453 40.89 21.96 -25.20
N GLY A 454 41.01 23.12 -25.85
CA GLY A 454 42.25 23.88 -25.93
C GLY A 454 42.61 24.63 -24.63
N ASP A 455 43.74 25.32 -24.65
CA ASP A 455 44.40 25.90 -23.47
C ASP A 455 43.57 26.96 -22.71
N ALA A 456 42.55 27.56 -23.34
CA ALA A 456 41.70 28.57 -22.72
C ALA A 456 40.52 28.00 -21.91
N GLY A 457 40.28 26.69 -21.97
CA GLY A 457 39.02 26.09 -21.50
C GLY A 457 37.86 26.43 -22.44
N GLU A 458 36.70 25.81 -22.22
CA GLU A 458 35.51 26.03 -23.04
C GLU A 458 34.27 26.07 -22.15
N SER A 459 33.39 27.03 -22.39
CA SER A 459 32.07 27.07 -21.77
C SER A 459 31.02 27.12 -22.87
N TRP A 460 29.93 26.37 -22.72
CA TRP A 460 28.82 26.37 -23.66
C TRP A 460 27.49 26.17 -22.94
N THR A 461 26.39 26.49 -23.61
CA THR A 461 25.04 26.23 -23.09
C THR A 461 24.46 25.01 -23.79
N THR A 462 23.91 24.06 -23.03
CA THR A 462 23.20 22.90 -23.59
C THR A 462 21.90 23.33 -24.28
N GLU A 463 21.30 22.43 -25.07
CA GLU A 463 19.96 22.64 -25.65
C GLU A 463 18.86 22.87 -24.59
N THR A 464 19.08 22.40 -23.35
CA THR A 464 18.19 22.61 -22.20
C THR A 464 18.44 23.93 -21.46
N GLY A 465 19.36 24.78 -21.94
CA GLY A 465 19.65 26.08 -21.34
C GLY A 465 20.62 26.05 -20.15
N GLN A 466 21.24 24.90 -19.85
CA GLN A 466 22.24 24.80 -18.77
C GLN A 466 23.63 25.25 -19.25
N GLU A 467 24.32 26.01 -18.42
CA GLU A 467 25.70 26.44 -18.67
C GLU A 467 26.69 25.35 -18.24
N MET A 468 27.60 24.98 -19.14
CA MET A 468 28.58 23.90 -18.99
C MET A 468 29.98 24.49 -19.04
N GLN A 469 30.92 23.89 -18.30
CA GLN A 469 32.33 24.31 -18.30
C GLN A 469 33.25 23.11 -18.44
N ALA A 470 34.27 23.25 -19.29
CA ALA A 470 35.32 22.27 -19.51
C ALA A 470 36.70 22.86 -19.31
N LYS A 471 37.59 22.05 -18.75
CA LYS A 471 38.97 22.45 -18.44
C LYS A 471 39.88 22.23 -19.65
N PRO A 472 40.97 23.01 -19.74
CA PRO A 472 42.03 22.73 -20.72
C PRO A 472 42.47 21.27 -20.67
N GLY A 473 42.54 20.62 -21.83
CA GLY A 473 42.95 19.23 -21.96
C GLY A 473 41.85 18.19 -21.75
N ASP A 474 40.62 18.59 -21.40
CA ASP A 474 39.48 17.68 -21.38
C ASP A 474 39.14 17.21 -22.81
N HIS A 475 38.59 16.01 -22.92
CA HIS A 475 38.09 15.46 -24.17
C HIS A 475 36.58 15.63 -24.26
N VAL A 476 36.09 16.06 -25.42
CA VAL A 476 34.65 16.11 -25.73
C VAL A 476 34.25 14.84 -26.47
N LEU A 477 33.37 14.06 -25.85
CA LEU A 477 32.82 12.84 -26.41
C LEU A 477 31.40 13.07 -26.90
N SER A 478 30.99 12.32 -27.92
CA SER A 478 29.62 12.32 -28.44
C SER A 478 29.11 10.91 -28.66
N ASP A 479 27.85 10.67 -28.33
CA ASP A 479 27.10 9.46 -28.74
C ASP A 479 26.17 9.71 -29.94
N GLY A 480 26.33 10.84 -30.62
CA GLY A 480 25.47 11.30 -31.71
C GLY A 480 24.20 12.02 -31.25
N THR A 481 23.92 12.04 -29.94
CA THR A 481 22.76 12.76 -29.37
C THR A 481 23.13 13.77 -28.31
N ARG A 482 24.18 13.54 -27.53
CA ARG A 482 24.69 14.50 -26.54
C ARG A 482 26.21 14.57 -26.63
N GLU A 483 26.75 15.76 -26.34
CA GLU A 483 28.17 15.96 -26.05
C GLU A 483 28.39 16.15 -24.54
N TRP A 484 29.46 15.59 -24.01
CA TRP A 484 29.92 15.80 -22.64
C TRP A 484 31.45 15.78 -22.58
N THR A 485 32.01 16.32 -21.51
CA THR A 485 33.46 16.39 -21.30
C THR A 485 33.96 15.37 -20.30
N ILE A 486 35.19 14.91 -20.52
CA ILE A 486 35.88 13.94 -19.67
C ILE A 486 37.38 14.24 -19.61
N GLY A 487 37.96 14.14 -18.42
CA GLY A 487 39.41 14.29 -18.26
C GLY A 487 40.19 13.12 -18.88
N PRO A 488 41.46 13.33 -19.28
CA PRO A 488 42.27 12.31 -19.96
C PRO A 488 42.53 11.05 -19.13
N GLU A 489 42.79 11.19 -17.83
CA GLU A 489 42.99 10.04 -16.93
C GLU A 489 41.73 9.19 -16.81
N GLU A 490 40.58 9.84 -16.80
CA GLU A 490 39.30 9.17 -16.64
C GLU A 490 38.81 8.54 -17.94
N LEU A 491 39.11 9.15 -19.09
CA LEU A 491 38.91 8.54 -20.40
C LEU A 491 39.67 7.21 -20.45
N ALA A 492 40.94 7.19 -20.03
CA ALA A 492 41.74 5.96 -20.00
C ALA A 492 41.22 4.91 -19.00
N LYS A 493 40.60 5.34 -17.90
CA LYS A 493 40.03 4.44 -16.88
C LYS A 493 38.67 3.87 -17.28
N THR A 494 37.83 4.68 -17.93
CA THR A 494 36.40 4.37 -18.15
C THR A 494 36.03 4.07 -19.60
N TYR A 495 37.01 4.09 -20.50
CA TYR A 495 36.84 3.74 -21.91
C TYR A 495 38.03 2.95 -22.43
N ARG A 496 37.77 2.09 -23.42
CA ARG A 496 38.78 1.37 -24.19
C ARG A 496 38.78 1.85 -25.63
N PRO A 497 39.93 2.23 -26.21
CA PRO A 497 39.97 2.63 -27.62
C PRO A 497 39.60 1.44 -28.53
N VAL A 498 38.72 1.71 -29.50
CA VAL A 498 38.31 0.76 -30.55
C VAL A 498 38.96 1.17 -31.88
N SER A 499 38.99 2.47 -32.18
CA SER A 499 39.70 3.09 -33.31
C SER A 499 40.31 4.43 -32.88
N ALA A 500 40.85 5.21 -33.82
CA ALA A 500 41.43 6.52 -33.54
C ALA A 500 40.44 7.51 -32.90
N ASP A 501 39.17 7.43 -33.28
CA ASP A 501 38.09 8.33 -32.85
C ASP A 501 36.96 7.62 -32.11
N ILE A 502 36.93 6.28 -32.08
CA ILE A 502 35.87 5.50 -31.43
C ILE A 502 36.40 4.84 -30.15
N TRP A 503 35.65 5.05 -29.07
CA TRP A 503 35.94 4.52 -27.74
C TRP A 503 34.75 3.71 -27.23
N ALA A 504 35.01 2.48 -26.80
CA ALA A 504 34.01 1.65 -26.13
C ALA A 504 33.96 2.01 -24.65
N ARG A 505 32.77 2.24 -24.11
CA ARG A 505 32.59 2.46 -22.66
C ARG A 505 33.01 1.20 -21.90
N THR A 506 33.81 1.37 -20.85
CA THR A 506 34.24 0.29 -19.96
C THR A 506 34.13 0.76 -18.52
N GLY A 507 33.21 0.19 -17.75
CA GLY A 507 33.08 0.57 -16.36
C GLY A 507 31.79 0.07 -15.74
N GLU A 508 31.80 -0.01 -14.42
CA GLU A 508 30.63 -0.32 -13.62
C GLU A 508 30.05 0.96 -13.03
N VAL A 509 28.75 0.96 -12.87
CA VAL A 509 28.02 2.03 -12.21
C VAL A 509 26.95 1.40 -11.34
N THR A 510 26.52 2.14 -10.33
CA THR A 510 25.21 1.91 -9.72
C THR A 510 24.18 2.81 -10.37
N ALA A 511 22.99 2.30 -10.63
CA ALA A 511 21.91 3.12 -11.16
C ALA A 511 20.59 2.80 -10.50
N GLN A 512 19.76 3.83 -10.41
CA GLN A 512 18.38 3.76 -9.94
C GLN A 512 17.53 4.76 -10.74
N LEU A 513 16.22 4.55 -10.77
CA LEU A 513 15.32 5.54 -11.35
C LEU A 513 15.40 6.83 -10.53
N ALA A 514 15.58 7.96 -11.20
CA ALA A 514 15.48 9.27 -10.59
C ALA A 514 14.00 9.65 -10.46
N TYR A 515 13.66 10.39 -9.40
CA TYR A 515 12.32 10.94 -9.28
C TYR A 515 12.25 12.35 -9.89
N PRO A 516 11.13 12.77 -10.51
CA PRO A 516 10.98 14.11 -11.03
C PRO A 516 11.26 15.16 -9.97
N GLY A 517 12.11 16.14 -10.30
CA GLY A 517 12.55 17.17 -9.36
C GLY A 517 13.78 16.79 -8.52
N GLU A 518 14.28 15.55 -8.57
CA GLU A 518 15.53 15.16 -7.91
C GLU A 518 16.69 16.01 -8.46
N THR A 519 17.36 16.78 -7.60
CA THR A 519 18.60 17.47 -7.97
C THR A 519 19.79 16.55 -7.77
N VAL A 520 20.56 16.35 -8.84
CA VAL A 520 21.79 15.58 -8.87
C VAL A 520 22.96 16.53 -9.08
N GLU A 521 23.90 16.55 -8.13
CA GLU A 521 25.18 17.25 -8.29
C GLU A 521 26.05 16.49 -9.29
N SER A 522 26.01 16.92 -10.55
CA SER A 522 26.88 16.38 -11.59
C SER A 522 28.18 17.19 -11.68
N ARG A 523 29.19 16.66 -12.38
CA ARG A 523 30.46 17.38 -12.59
C ARG A 523 30.32 18.66 -13.40
N GLU A 524 29.26 18.75 -14.18
CA GLU A 524 28.96 19.89 -15.03
C GLU A 524 28.08 20.92 -14.29
N GLY A 525 27.68 20.63 -13.05
CA GLY A 525 26.76 21.42 -12.24
C GLY A 525 25.52 20.64 -11.80
N PRO A 526 24.65 21.25 -10.97
CA PRO A 526 23.40 20.62 -10.54
C PRO A 526 22.46 20.40 -11.73
N GLN A 527 21.93 19.19 -11.85
CA GLN A 527 20.93 18.81 -12.84
C GLN A 527 19.64 18.37 -12.14
N THR A 528 18.48 18.79 -12.64
CA THR A 528 17.17 18.38 -12.09
C THR A 528 16.57 17.28 -12.93
N ALA A 529 16.15 16.20 -12.29
CA ALA A 529 15.61 15.02 -12.95
C ALA A 529 14.21 15.28 -13.52
N GLU A 530 14.02 14.82 -14.76
CA GLU A 530 12.71 14.69 -15.38
C GLU A 530 12.13 13.28 -15.15
N ALA A 531 10.82 13.13 -15.43
CA ALA A 531 10.16 11.84 -15.30
C ALA A 531 10.79 10.77 -16.20
N GLY A 532 11.08 9.61 -15.61
CA GLY A 532 11.66 8.45 -16.31
C GLY A 532 13.17 8.50 -16.50
N GLN A 533 13.86 9.56 -16.06
CA GLN A 533 15.32 9.58 -16.08
C GLN A 533 15.91 8.64 -15.01
N TRP A 534 17.12 8.14 -15.29
CA TRP A 534 17.92 7.34 -14.39
C TRP A 534 19.01 8.20 -13.77
N ARG A 535 19.17 8.09 -12.45
CA ARG A 535 20.37 8.55 -11.76
C ARG A 535 21.41 7.45 -11.82
N VAL A 536 22.54 7.77 -12.43
CA VAL A 536 23.69 6.87 -12.55
C VAL A 536 24.82 7.42 -11.71
N THR A 537 25.44 6.58 -10.90
CA THR A 537 26.55 6.93 -10.02
C THR A 537 27.74 6.00 -10.28
N ASP A 538 28.91 6.58 -10.54
CA ASP A 538 30.16 5.83 -10.70
C ASP A 538 30.82 5.47 -9.36
N ASP A 539 31.87 4.65 -9.40
CA ASP A 539 32.63 4.22 -8.21
C ASP A 539 33.32 5.39 -7.48
N ALA A 540 33.47 6.55 -8.12
CA ALA A 540 34.03 7.75 -7.52
C ALA A 540 32.93 8.66 -6.90
N GLY A 541 31.67 8.21 -6.90
CA GLY A 541 30.52 8.91 -6.33
C GLY A 541 29.92 10.00 -7.21
N ASN A 542 30.43 10.18 -8.43
CA ASN A 542 29.91 11.19 -9.36
C ASN A 542 28.60 10.70 -9.92
N SER A 543 27.59 11.57 -9.92
CA SER A 543 26.24 11.22 -10.36
C SER A 543 25.82 12.06 -11.56
N TRP A 544 25.06 11.48 -12.48
CA TRP A 544 24.49 12.19 -13.62
C TRP A 544 23.14 11.58 -14.01
N LEU A 545 22.34 12.35 -14.74
CA LEU A 545 21.03 11.93 -15.22
C LEU A 545 21.09 11.40 -16.65
N VAL A 546 20.39 10.29 -16.89
CA VAL A 546 20.34 9.62 -18.19
C VAL A 546 18.88 9.33 -18.57
N PRO A 547 18.38 9.77 -19.73
CA PRO A 547 17.05 9.38 -20.24
C PRO A 547 16.87 7.85 -20.33
N ALA A 548 15.64 7.34 -20.17
CA ALA A 548 15.36 5.91 -20.11
C ALA A 548 15.87 5.13 -21.35
N ASP A 549 15.57 5.61 -22.56
CA ASP A 549 16.00 5.03 -23.83
C ASP A 549 17.54 4.97 -23.93
N LYS A 550 18.22 6.01 -23.45
CA LYS A 550 19.68 6.07 -23.40
C LYS A 550 20.25 5.17 -22.33
N PHE A 551 19.55 5.01 -21.21
CA PHE A 551 19.95 4.09 -20.17
C PHE A 551 19.86 2.64 -20.68
N GLU A 552 18.77 2.28 -21.33
CA GLU A 552 18.60 0.96 -21.93
C GLU A 552 19.56 0.68 -23.08
N ALA A 553 19.93 1.68 -23.88
CA ALA A 553 20.92 1.49 -24.94
C ALA A 553 22.34 1.25 -24.38
N ASN A 554 22.68 1.93 -23.27
CA ASN A 554 24.07 2.08 -22.83
C ASN A 554 24.42 1.38 -21.51
N TYR A 555 23.47 0.70 -20.86
CA TYR A 555 23.72 0.03 -19.60
C TYR A 555 23.11 -1.38 -19.61
N ARG A 556 23.81 -2.33 -19.00
CA ARG A 556 23.37 -3.73 -18.87
C ARG A 556 23.40 -4.14 -17.41
N PRO A 557 22.34 -4.76 -16.86
CA PRO A 557 22.34 -5.23 -15.48
C PRO A 557 23.54 -6.15 -15.23
N LYS A 558 24.30 -5.88 -14.16
CA LYS A 558 25.34 -6.79 -13.70
C LYS A 558 24.70 -7.78 -12.72
N PRO A 559 24.69 -9.10 -13.00
CA PRO A 559 24.20 -10.07 -12.05
C PRO A 559 25.00 -9.98 -10.74
N ALA A 560 24.32 -10.15 -9.60
CA ALA A 560 24.98 -10.23 -8.31
C ALA A 560 26.00 -11.38 -8.35
N ALA A 561 27.20 -11.15 -7.80
CA ALA A 561 28.15 -12.24 -7.60
C ALA A 561 27.49 -13.26 -6.66
N GLN A 562 27.40 -14.52 -7.10
CA GLN A 562 26.87 -15.63 -6.31
C GLN A 562 27.73 -15.91 -5.08
#